data_AF-A0A9N9LXQ6-F1
#
_entry.id   AF-A0A9N9LXQ6-F1
#
_cell.length_a   1.000
_cell.length_b   1.000
_cell.length_c   1.000
_cell.angle_alpha   90.00
_cell.angle_beta   90.00
_cell.angle_gamma   90.00
#
_symmetry.space_group_name_H-M   'P 1'
#
loop_
_entity.id
_entity.type
_entity.pdbx_description
1 polymer ?
#
loop_
_entity_poly.entity_id
_entity_poly.type
_entity_poly.pdbx_seq_one_letter_code
_entity_poly.pdbx_strand_id
1 'polypeptide(L)'
;MTSSKIHISPSVKPSLHAIMYMFHHTFLPPNVPQEDDFDPQNKDTLLCTISDALQRFKAAARCDQQATIEPIRIMIEDLRSVREDLGAISEANLERALKKLSKKGGVMPLYIRAQNAGVIISKASNGICFETFELSPDNESVITTKGRLRRSFPASACVVYQVTFNEDGFQATLAQTIAKMSHQATPDMQPKVRKARQQHNDM
;
A
#
# COMPACT_ATOMS: atom_id res chain seq x y z
N MET A 1 25.86 -26.86 24.69
CA MET A 1 25.38 -26.70 23.30
C MET A 1 23.91 -27.08 23.25
N THR A 2 23.03 -26.14 23.56
CA THR A 2 21.58 -26.31 23.54
C THR A 2 21.06 -25.71 22.24
N SER A 3 20.61 -26.59 21.35
CA SER A 3 20.02 -26.23 20.07
C SER A 3 18.63 -25.63 20.32
N SER A 4 18.50 -24.32 20.14
CA SER A 4 17.23 -23.62 20.20
C SER A 4 16.44 -23.94 18.92
N LYS A 5 15.40 -24.77 19.06
CA LYS A 5 14.44 -25.04 18.00
C LYS A 5 13.67 -23.74 17.74
N ILE A 6 13.88 -23.17 16.55
CA ILE A 6 13.08 -22.06 16.04
C ILE A 6 11.64 -22.58 15.94
N HIS A 7 10.76 -22.04 16.77
CA HIS A 7 9.33 -22.30 16.72
C HIS A 7 8.77 -21.56 15.49
N ILE A 8 8.74 -22.26 14.35
CA ILE A 8 7.99 -21.79 13.19
C ILE A 8 6.52 -22.06 13.52
N SER A 9 5.77 -20.98 13.76
CA SER A 9 4.31 -21.07 13.88
C SER A 9 3.75 -21.73 12.61
N PRO A 10 2.78 -22.66 12.72
CA PRO A 10 2.23 -23.32 11.55
C PRO A 10 1.61 -22.25 10.66
N SER A 11 2.08 -22.13 9.42
CA SER A 11 1.47 -21.25 8.43
C SER A 11 0.01 -21.67 8.29
N VAL A 12 -0.91 -20.84 8.77
CA VAL A 12 -2.34 -21.06 8.55
C VAL A 12 -2.53 -21.18 7.04
N LYS A 13 -3.02 -22.35 6.59
CA LYS A 13 -3.29 -22.54 5.17
C LYS A 13 -4.35 -21.50 4.76
N PRO A 14 -4.09 -20.67 3.73
CA PRO A 14 -5.06 -19.67 3.30
C PRO A 14 -6.37 -20.35 2.90
N SER A 15 -7.50 -19.71 3.20
CA SER A 15 -8.81 -20.16 2.73
C SER A 15 -8.88 -20.08 1.20
N LEU A 16 -9.84 -20.78 0.58
CA LEU A 16 -10.05 -20.67 -0.87
C LEU A 16 -10.32 -19.21 -1.30
N HIS A 17 -11.08 -18.46 -0.49
CA HIS A 17 -11.33 -17.04 -0.72
C HIS A 17 -10.05 -16.21 -0.68
N ALA A 18 -9.17 -16.44 0.31
CA ALA A 18 -7.89 -15.77 0.39
C ALA A 18 -6.97 -16.12 -0.79
N ILE A 19 -6.97 -17.37 -1.25
CA ILE A 19 -6.22 -17.79 -2.44
C ILE A 19 -6.74 -17.07 -3.69
N MET A 20 -8.05 -17.02 -3.90
CA MET A 20 -8.65 -16.32 -5.04
C MET A 20 -8.37 -14.82 -4.98
N TYR A 21 -8.43 -14.22 -3.80
CA TYR A 21 -8.04 -12.82 -3.59
C TYR A 21 -6.58 -12.61 -4.00
N MET A 22 -5.65 -13.42 -3.49
CA MET A 22 -4.23 -13.31 -3.89
C MET A 22 -4.03 -13.50 -5.39
N PHE A 23 -4.74 -14.45 -6.01
CA PHE A 23 -4.67 -14.70 -7.44
C PHE A 23 -5.09 -13.45 -8.25
N HIS A 24 -6.24 -12.87 -7.92
CA HIS A 24 -6.75 -11.67 -8.58
C HIS A 24 -5.86 -10.45 -8.36
N HIS A 25 -5.33 -10.26 -7.16
CA HIS A 25 -4.57 -9.06 -6.78
C HIS A 25 -3.05 -9.16 -7.02
N THR A 26 -2.54 -10.32 -7.46
CA THR A 26 -1.12 -10.51 -7.81
C THR A 26 -0.90 -10.73 -9.31
N PHE A 27 -1.73 -11.55 -9.95
CA PHE A 27 -1.56 -11.92 -11.36
C PHE A 27 -2.43 -11.11 -12.31
N LEU A 28 -3.46 -10.42 -11.79
CA LEU A 28 -4.40 -9.61 -12.58
C LEU A 28 -4.94 -10.35 -13.83
N PRO A 29 -5.52 -11.56 -13.66
CA PRO A 29 -6.03 -12.36 -14.77
C PRO A 29 -7.22 -11.68 -15.48
N PRO A 30 -7.62 -12.14 -16.67
CA PRO A 30 -8.91 -11.74 -17.26
C PRO A 30 -10.07 -11.96 -16.27
N ASN A 31 -11.03 -11.04 -16.23
CA ASN A 31 -12.19 -11.07 -15.34
C ASN A 31 -11.87 -10.99 -13.82
N VAL A 32 -10.96 -10.09 -13.43
CA VAL A 32 -10.84 -9.69 -12.01
C VAL A 32 -12.20 -9.22 -11.45
N PRO A 33 -12.42 -9.27 -10.12
CA PRO A 33 -13.61 -8.74 -9.49
C PRO A 33 -13.93 -7.33 -9.98
N GLN A 34 -15.18 -7.12 -10.40
CA GLN A 34 -15.64 -5.86 -10.99
C GLN A 34 -16.22 -4.88 -9.97
N GLU A 35 -16.53 -5.41 -8.78
CA GLU A 35 -16.97 -4.63 -7.63
C GLU A 35 -15.81 -4.57 -6.63
N ASP A 36 -15.93 -3.67 -5.66
CA ASP A 36 -15.01 -3.54 -4.55
C ASP A 36 -14.99 -4.82 -3.70
N ASP A 37 -13.96 -5.64 -3.88
CA ASP A 37 -13.73 -6.91 -3.18
C ASP A 37 -12.76 -6.76 -2.00
N PHE A 38 -12.54 -5.53 -1.53
CA PHE A 38 -11.62 -5.27 -0.43
C PHE A 38 -12.03 -6.01 0.84
N ASP A 39 -11.13 -6.85 1.32
CA ASP A 39 -11.25 -7.54 2.59
C ASP A 39 -9.94 -7.36 3.38
N PRO A 40 -9.98 -6.77 4.60
CA PRO A 40 -8.79 -6.53 5.40
C PRO A 40 -7.99 -7.79 5.72
N GLN A 41 -8.66 -8.92 5.97
CA GLN A 41 -8.00 -10.18 6.36
C GLN A 41 -7.32 -10.83 5.16
N ASN A 42 -7.98 -10.83 3.99
CA ASN A 42 -7.38 -11.31 2.75
C ASN A 42 -6.23 -10.40 2.30
N LYS A 43 -6.34 -9.08 2.52
CA LYS A 43 -5.25 -8.13 2.27
C LYS A 43 -4.05 -8.39 3.18
N ASP A 44 -4.28 -8.63 4.47
CA ASP A 44 -3.22 -9.00 5.42
C ASP A 44 -2.56 -10.32 5.01
N THR A 45 -3.36 -11.32 4.65
CA THR A 45 -2.88 -12.62 4.17
C THR A 45 -2.02 -12.48 2.90
N LEU A 46 -2.43 -11.62 1.96
CA LEU A 46 -1.66 -11.30 0.76
C LEU A 46 -0.31 -10.67 1.11
N LEU A 47 -0.29 -9.64 1.96
CA LEU A 47 0.95 -8.97 2.37
C LEU A 47 1.90 -9.90 3.13
N CYS A 48 1.36 -10.76 4.02
CA CYS A 48 2.12 -11.81 4.69
C CYS A 48 2.75 -12.76 3.68
N THR A 49 1.95 -13.27 2.74
CA THR A 49 2.41 -14.23 1.74
C THR A 49 3.50 -13.65 0.84
N ILE A 50 3.36 -12.39 0.44
CA ILE A 50 4.41 -11.68 -0.33
C ILE A 50 5.68 -11.51 0.51
N SER A 51 5.57 -11.12 1.79
CA SER A 51 6.75 -10.99 2.67
C SER A 51 7.48 -12.33 2.84
N ASP A 52 6.74 -13.43 3.09
CA ASP A 52 7.29 -14.78 3.20
C ASP A 52 7.94 -15.23 1.89
N ALA A 53 7.33 -14.93 0.75
CA ALA A 53 7.89 -15.23 -0.56
C ALA A 53 9.19 -14.46 -0.81
N LEU A 54 9.25 -13.16 -0.46
CA LEU A 54 10.45 -12.34 -0.55
C LEU A 54 11.56 -12.86 0.36
N GLN A 55 11.22 -13.31 1.58
CA GLN A 55 12.18 -13.91 2.50
C GLN A 55 12.78 -15.22 1.94
N ARG A 56 11.94 -16.09 1.38
CA ARG A 56 12.40 -17.33 0.72
C ARG A 56 13.22 -17.04 -0.53
N PHE A 57 12.79 -16.07 -1.32
CA PHE A 57 13.51 -15.64 -2.53
C PHE A 57 14.89 -15.08 -2.18
N LYS A 58 14.99 -14.23 -1.16
CA LYS A 58 16.26 -13.72 -0.63
C LYS A 58 17.20 -14.86 -0.22
N ALA A 59 16.69 -15.88 0.49
CA ALA A 59 17.50 -17.01 0.93
C ALA A 59 18.08 -17.85 -0.22
N ALA A 60 17.41 -17.87 -1.37
CA ALA A 60 17.88 -18.54 -2.59
C ALA A 60 18.72 -17.63 -3.51
N ALA A 61 18.76 -16.33 -3.26
CA ALA A 61 19.41 -15.35 -4.13
C ALA A 61 20.90 -15.17 -3.80
N ARG A 62 21.67 -14.68 -4.78
CA ARG A 62 23.09 -14.32 -4.62
C ARG A 62 23.24 -13.13 -3.67
N CYS A 63 24.40 -13.01 -3.00
CA CYS A 63 24.63 -11.98 -1.98
C CYS A 63 24.39 -10.54 -2.47
N ASP A 64 24.74 -10.23 -3.71
CA ASP A 64 24.50 -8.94 -4.37
C ASP A 64 22.99 -8.65 -4.53
N GLN A 65 22.21 -9.67 -4.89
CA GLN A 65 20.75 -9.56 -5.02
C GLN A 65 20.04 -9.43 -3.67
N GLN A 66 20.59 -10.06 -2.61
CA GLN A 66 20.01 -9.97 -1.27
C GLN A 66 19.94 -8.53 -0.75
N ALA A 67 20.93 -7.70 -1.09
CA ALA A 67 20.96 -6.28 -0.74
C ALA A 67 19.82 -5.48 -1.40
N THR A 68 19.30 -5.94 -2.54
CA THR A 68 18.13 -5.34 -3.22
C THR A 68 16.80 -5.90 -2.72
N ILE A 69 16.74 -7.19 -2.40
CA ILE A 69 15.49 -7.86 -1.97
C ILE A 69 15.10 -7.44 -0.55
N GLU A 70 16.07 -7.25 0.34
CA GLU A 70 15.81 -6.92 1.74
C GLU A 70 15.04 -5.60 1.93
N PRO A 71 15.41 -4.48 1.28
CA PRO A 71 14.61 -3.26 1.32
C PRO A 71 13.16 -3.46 0.85
N ILE A 72 12.93 -4.26 -0.20
CA ILE A 72 11.59 -4.53 -0.73
C ILE A 72 10.76 -5.29 0.32
N ARG A 73 11.36 -6.30 0.97
CA ARG A 73 10.72 -7.04 2.07
C ARG A 73 10.33 -6.10 3.21
N ILE A 74 11.25 -5.21 3.63
CA ILE A 74 10.98 -4.20 4.66
C ILE A 74 9.85 -3.25 4.24
N MET A 75 9.80 -2.82 2.98
CA MET A 75 8.71 -1.97 2.46
C MET A 75 7.34 -2.64 2.59
N ILE A 76 7.25 -3.94 2.27
CA ILE A 76 5.98 -4.70 2.39
C ILE A 76 5.59 -4.87 3.86
N GLU A 77 6.56 -5.12 4.75
CA GLU A 77 6.32 -5.20 6.19
C GLU A 77 5.89 -3.86 6.80
N ASP A 78 6.52 -2.76 6.39
CA ASP A 78 6.14 -1.42 6.84
C ASP A 78 4.72 -1.07 6.31
N LEU A 79 4.38 -1.40 5.05
CA LEU A 79 3.02 -1.23 4.48
C LEU A 79 1.93 -1.98 5.25
N ARG A 80 2.28 -3.13 5.81
CA ARG A 80 1.41 -3.96 6.64
C ARG A 80 1.32 -3.42 8.07
N SER A 81 2.46 -3.13 8.70
CA SER A 81 2.55 -2.81 10.13
C SER A 81 1.94 -1.45 10.50
N VAL A 82 1.79 -0.53 9.55
CA VAL A 82 1.10 0.75 9.77
C VAL A 82 -0.41 0.62 9.81
N ARG A 83 -1.00 -0.55 9.53
CA ARG A 83 -2.45 -0.76 9.47
C ARG A 83 -3.03 -1.31 10.76
N GLU A 84 -4.32 -1.04 10.95
CA GLU A 84 -5.17 -1.65 11.98
C GLU A 84 -6.02 -2.78 11.38
N ASP A 85 -6.76 -3.51 12.22
CA ASP A 85 -7.51 -4.72 11.83
C ASP A 85 -8.53 -4.48 10.71
N LEU A 86 -9.07 -3.27 10.58
CA LEU A 86 -10.01 -2.89 9.52
C LEU A 86 -9.32 -2.36 8.24
N GLY A 87 -7.99 -2.44 8.18
CA GLY A 87 -7.19 -2.04 7.02
C GLY A 87 -6.92 -0.52 6.90
N ALA A 88 -7.50 0.28 7.79
CA ALA A 88 -7.16 1.70 7.96
C ALA A 88 -5.75 1.89 8.52
N ILE A 89 -5.20 3.09 8.40
CA ILE A 89 -3.85 3.42 8.89
C ILE A 89 -3.95 3.82 10.37
N SER A 90 -3.15 3.17 11.22
CA SER A 90 -3.02 3.54 12.62
C SER A 90 -2.14 4.77 12.79
N GLU A 91 -2.65 5.78 13.48
CA GLU A 91 -1.87 6.99 13.83
C GLU A 91 -0.59 6.62 14.58
N ALA A 92 -0.69 5.78 15.61
CA ALA A 92 0.45 5.43 16.46
C ALA A 92 1.51 4.59 15.72
N ASN A 93 1.10 3.65 14.86
CA ASN A 93 2.04 2.85 14.09
C ASN A 93 2.70 3.69 12.99
N LEU A 94 1.94 4.56 12.32
CA LEU A 94 2.48 5.46 11.31
C LEU A 94 3.48 6.46 11.92
N GLU A 95 3.17 7.08 13.05
CA GLU A 95 4.09 7.99 13.73
C GLU A 95 5.41 7.27 14.08
N ARG A 96 5.33 6.04 14.61
CA ARG A 96 6.51 5.22 14.90
C ARG A 96 7.32 4.91 13.64
N ALA A 97 6.65 4.60 12.53
CA ALA A 97 7.29 4.33 11.25
C ALA A 97 7.96 5.58 10.66
N LEU A 98 7.32 6.76 10.76
CA LEU A 98 7.90 8.05 10.38
C LEU A 98 9.15 8.39 11.20
N LYS A 99 9.13 8.16 12.52
CA LYS A 99 10.29 8.31 13.42
C LYS A 99 11.44 7.39 13.00
N LYS A 100 11.13 6.13 12.66
CA LYS A 100 12.11 5.14 12.18
C LYS A 100 12.71 5.58 10.85
N LEU A 101 11.88 6.00 9.89
CA LEU A 101 12.30 6.48 8.57
C LEU A 101 13.24 7.70 8.67
N SER A 102 12.89 8.69 9.50
CA SER A 102 13.73 9.86 9.73
C SER A 102 15.13 9.49 10.24
N LYS A 103 15.22 8.52 11.15
CA LYS A 103 16.50 8.11 11.75
C LYS A 103 17.31 7.17 10.87
N LYS A 104 16.68 6.15 10.29
CA LYS A 104 17.35 5.03 9.62
C LYS A 104 17.31 5.10 8.09
N GLY A 105 16.52 6.01 7.53
CA GLY A 105 16.23 6.04 6.09
C GLY A 105 15.34 4.88 5.66
N GLY A 106 15.30 4.65 4.35
CA GLY A 106 14.45 3.65 3.71
C GLY A 106 13.35 4.28 2.86
N VAL A 107 12.40 3.43 2.48
CA VAL A 107 11.22 3.78 1.69
C VAL A 107 10.01 3.15 2.37
N MET A 108 8.94 3.91 2.52
CA MET A 108 7.71 3.49 3.15
C MET A 108 6.54 3.79 2.21
N PRO A 109 5.98 2.77 1.54
CA PRO A 109 4.75 2.95 0.79
C PRO A 109 3.55 2.97 1.73
N LEU A 110 2.61 3.85 1.45
CA LEU A 110 1.29 3.93 2.07
C LEU A 110 0.22 3.79 0.99
N TYR A 111 -0.85 3.10 1.35
CA TYR A 111 -2.07 3.06 0.55
C TYR A 111 -3.24 3.58 1.39
N ILE A 112 -3.69 4.79 1.04
CA ILE A 112 -4.77 5.53 1.66
C ILE A 112 -6.04 5.26 0.84
N ARG A 113 -6.67 4.12 1.12
CA ARG A 113 -7.80 3.58 0.33
C ARG A 113 -8.96 4.56 0.17
N ALA A 114 -9.37 5.19 1.27
CA ALA A 114 -10.48 6.14 1.28
C ALA A 114 -10.23 7.40 0.42
N GLN A 115 -8.99 7.62 -0.02
CA GLN A 115 -8.58 8.73 -0.88
C GLN A 115 -8.13 8.28 -2.27
N ASN A 116 -8.21 6.98 -2.60
CA ASN A 116 -7.65 6.42 -3.84
C ASN A 116 -6.17 6.84 -4.05
N ALA A 117 -5.42 7.00 -2.95
CA ALA A 117 -4.08 7.59 -3.00
C ALA A 117 -3.00 6.59 -2.58
N GLY A 118 -1.96 6.52 -3.39
CA GLY A 118 -0.66 5.95 -3.03
C GLY A 118 0.28 7.07 -2.61
N VAL A 119 1.05 6.84 -1.55
CA VAL A 119 2.12 7.73 -1.12
C VAL A 119 3.38 6.91 -0.91
N ILE A 120 4.49 7.30 -1.52
CA ILE A 120 5.81 6.74 -1.23
C ILE A 120 6.57 7.79 -0.43
N ILE A 121 6.95 7.43 0.80
CA ILE A 121 7.71 8.30 1.70
C ILE A 121 9.12 7.77 1.78
N SER A 122 10.12 8.58 1.44
CA SER A 122 11.52 8.16 1.43
C SER A 122 12.41 9.23 2.05
N LYS A 123 13.57 8.81 2.57
CA LYS A 123 14.58 9.77 3.05
C LYS A 123 15.45 10.24 1.88
N ALA A 124 15.45 11.55 1.64
CA ALA A 124 16.32 12.22 0.69
C ALA A 124 17.54 12.85 1.42
N SER A 125 18.47 13.42 0.67
CA SER A 125 19.70 14.03 1.23
C SER A 125 19.42 15.24 2.13
N ASN A 126 18.37 15.99 1.84
CA ASN A 126 18.00 17.23 2.54
C ASN A 126 16.71 17.12 3.39
N GLY A 127 16.06 15.96 3.42
CA GLY A 127 14.79 15.83 4.13
C GLY A 127 14.04 14.55 3.83
N ILE A 128 12.72 14.59 4.01
CA ILE A 128 11.81 13.49 3.71
C ILE A 128 11.04 13.83 2.43
N CYS A 129 11.17 12.98 1.43
CA CYS A 129 10.45 13.08 0.17
C CYS A 129 9.10 12.36 0.29
N PHE A 130 8.06 12.99 -0.24
CA PHE A 130 6.72 12.46 -0.35
C PHE A 130 6.33 12.46 -1.82
N GLU A 131 6.13 11.28 -2.38
CA GLU A 131 5.69 11.09 -3.75
C GLU A 131 4.25 10.57 -3.73
N THR A 132 3.30 11.35 -4.24
CA THR A 132 1.87 11.03 -4.22
C THR A 132 1.34 10.73 -5.62
N PHE A 133 0.40 9.81 -5.70
CA PHE A 133 -0.28 9.48 -6.96
C PHE A 133 -1.64 8.83 -6.69
N GLU A 134 -2.57 9.01 -7.61
CA GLU A 134 -3.84 8.29 -7.60
C GLU A 134 -3.63 6.83 -8.01
N LEU A 135 -4.39 5.89 -7.45
CA LEU A 135 -4.23 4.46 -7.74
C LEU A 135 -5.08 4.04 -8.94
N SER A 136 -6.36 4.39 -8.95
CA SER A 136 -7.20 4.36 -10.15
C SER A 136 -7.37 5.77 -10.73
N PRO A 137 -7.46 5.92 -12.05
CA PRO A 137 -7.87 7.20 -12.63
C PRO A 137 -9.32 7.54 -12.24
N ASP A 138 -9.64 8.83 -12.23
CA ASP A 138 -11.02 9.28 -12.09
C ASP A 138 -11.87 8.89 -13.33
N ASN A 139 -13.19 8.81 -13.13
CA ASN A 139 -14.10 8.38 -14.19
C ASN A 139 -14.14 9.32 -15.38
N GLU A 140 -13.99 10.62 -15.15
CA GLU A 140 -14.05 11.61 -16.23
C GLU A 140 -12.88 11.39 -17.18
N SER A 141 -11.67 11.24 -16.65
CA SER A 141 -10.48 10.89 -17.42
C SER A 141 -10.67 9.57 -18.21
N VAL A 142 -11.30 8.56 -17.61
CA VAL A 142 -11.58 7.28 -18.28
C VAL A 142 -12.60 7.44 -19.42
N ILE A 143 -13.69 8.18 -19.20
CA ILE A 143 -14.80 8.31 -20.15
C ILE A 143 -14.45 9.25 -21.30
N THR A 144 -13.74 10.35 -21.02
CA THR A 144 -13.47 11.41 -22.00
C THR A 144 -12.25 11.12 -22.89
N THR A 145 -11.33 10.27 -22.42
CA THR A 145 -10.12 9.95 -23.19
C THR A 145 -10.45 9.17 -24.45
N LYS A 146 -10.11 9.74 -25.60
CA LYS A 146 -10.07 9.02 -26.87
C LYS A 146 -8.72 8.32 -27.01
N GLY A 147 -8.73 6.99 -27.04
CA GLY A 147 -7.51 6.18 -27.17
C GLY A 147 -6.92 5.79 -25.83
N ARG A 148 -5.60 5.94 -25.65
CA ARG A 148 -4.89 5.47 -24.44
C ARG A 148 -4.77 6.57 -23.39
N LEU A 149 -5.34 6.32 -22.20
CA LEU A 149 -5.14 7.17 -21.03
C LEU A 149 -3.67 7.19 -20.63
N ARG A 150 -3.08 8.39 -20.56
CA ARG A 150 -1.72 8.60 -20.06
C ARG A 150 -1.80 9.01 -18.59
N ARG A 151 -1.03 8.33 -17.75
CA ARG A 151 -0.89 8.63 -16.32
C ARG A 151 0.58 8.84 -16.01
N SER A 152 0.87 9.80 -15.13
CA SER A 152 2.22 10.09 -14.64
C SER A 152 2.36 9.55 -13.22
N PHE A 153 3.51 8.93 -12.93
CA PHE A 153 3.82 8.40 -11.61
C PHE A 153 5.25 8.80 -11.19
N PRO A 154 5.44 9.45 -10.03
CA PRO A 154 4.38 10.00 -9.18
C PRO A 154 3.65 11.17 -9.86
N ALA A 155 2.46 11.51 -9.37
CA ALA A 155 1.70 12.66 -9.86
C ALA A 155 2.22 13.97 -9.27
N SER A 156 2.66 13.93 -8.01
CA SER A 156 3.30 15.05 -7.32
C SER A 156 4.41 14.54 -6.40
N ALA A 157 5.43 15.36 -6.18
CA ALA A 157 6.49 15.09 -5.24
C ALA A 157 6.85 16.36 -4.46
N CYS A 158 7.03 16.25 -3.15
CA CYS A 158 7.51 17.35 -2.31
C CYS A 158 8.53 16.85 -1.28
N VAL A 159 9.39 17.76 -0.80
CA VAL A 159 10.38 17.46 0.24
C VAL A 159 10.12 18.34 1.45
N VAL A 160 9.99 17.71 2.61
CA VAL A 160 9.98 18.38 3.91
C VAL A 160 11.39 18.32 4.47
N TYR A 161 12.00 19.48 4.75
CA TYR A 161 13.35 19.53 5.30
C TYR A 161 13.45 18.75 6.60
N GLN A 162 14.60 18.13 6.83
CA GLN A 162 14.84 17.26 7.99
C GLN A 162 14.60 17.99 9.32
N VAL A 163 14.91 19.28 9.39
CA VAL A 163 14.69 20.13 10.57
C VAL A 163 13.19 20.23 10.86
N THR A 164 12.39 20.66 9.88
CA THR A 164 10.94 20.78 9.99
C THR A 164 10.27 19.43 10.26
N PHE A 165 10.72 18.37 9.59
CA PHE A 165 10.17 17.03 9.81
C PHE A 165 10.42 16.52 11.24
N ASN A 166 11.46 17.01 11.91
CA ASN A 166 11.80 16.63 13.28
C ASN A 166 11.32 17.63 14.33
N GLU A 167 10.61 18.69 13.93
CA GLU A 167 9.97 19.60 14.89
C GLU A 167 8.98 18.83 15.76
N ASP A 168 8.92 19.21 17.04
CA ASP A 168 8.04 18.57 18.00
C ASP A 168 6.59 18.64 17.53
N GLY A 169 5.93 17.48 17.49
CA GLY A 169 4.55 17.35 17.04
C GLY A 169 4.36 17.20 15.52
N PHE A 170 5.31 17.57 14.66
CA PHE A 170 5.12 17.51 13.20
C PHE A 170 4.76 16.09 12.72
N GLN A 171 5.53 15.09 13.13
CA GLN A 171 5.31 13.69 12.74
C GLN A 171 4.01 13.13 13.30
N ALA A 172 3.62 13.55 14.52
CA ALA A 172 2.36 13.14 15.14
C ALA A 172 1.17 13.74 14.38
N THR A 173 1.20 15.05 14.09
CA THR A 173 0.15 15.73 13.30
C THR A 173 0.04 15.15 11.89
N LEU A 174 1.15 14.84 11.24
CA LEU A 174 1.14 14.19 9.94
C LEU A 174 0.53 12.79 10.01
N ALA A 175 0.94 11.98 11.00
CA ALA A 175 0.40 10.64 11.20
C ALA A 175 -1.11 10.67 11.47
N GLN A 176 -1.56 11.57 12.35
CA GLN A 176 -2.96 11.80 12.65
C GLN A 176 -3.76 12.20 11.40
N THR A 177 -3.21 13.12 10.59
CA THR A 177 -3.87 13.59 9.37
C THR A 177 -4.05 12.45 8.36
N ILE A 178 -2.99 11.67 8.12
CA ILE A 178 -3.04 10.53 7.19
C ILE A 178 -3.96 9.42 7.71
N ALA A 179 -3.90 9.12 9.02
CA ALA A 179 -4.80 8.14 9.64
C ALA A 179 -6.27 8.56 9.47
N LYS A 180 -6.59 9.81 9.76
CA LYS A 180 -7.94 10.38 9.55
C LYS A 180 -8.37 10.29 8.08
N MET A 181 -7.50 10.65 7.14
CA MET A 181 -7.76 10.51 5.69
C MET A 181 -7.98 9.06 5.26
N SER A 182 -7.39 8.09 5.97
CA SER A 182 -7.59 6.67 5.67
C SER A 182 -8.97 6.14 6.08
N HIS A 183 -9.64 6.79 7.03
CA HIS A 183 -11.01 6.49 7.45
C HIS A 183 -12.06 7.30 6.69
N GLN A 184 -11.78 8.56 6.39
CA GLN A 184 -12.75 9.49 5.82
C GLN A 184 -12.76 9.36 4.30
N ALA A 185 -13.81 8.76 3.75
CA ALA A 185 -14.03 8.78 2.32
C ALA A 185 -14.43 10.19 1.87
N THR A 186 -13.74 10.72 0.88
CA THR A 186 -14.18 11.89 0.13
C THR A 186 -14.97 11.39 -1.09
N PRO A 187 -16.25 11.77 -1.26
CA PRO A 187 -17.09 11.25 -2.34
C PRO A 187 -16.49 11.42 -3.74
N ASP A 188 -15.64 12.42 -3.94
CA ASP A 188 -15.04 12.73 -5.24
C ASP A 188 -13.74 11.97 -5.53
N MET A 189 -13.13 11.36 -4.50
CA MET A 189 -11.88 10.59 -4.64
C MET A 189 -12.14 9.08 -4.78
N GLN A 190 -13.38 8.61 -4.58
CA GLN A 190 -13.73 7.20 -4.73
C GLN A 190 -14.17 6.89 -6.17
N PRO A 191 -13.74 5.76 -6.76
CA PRO A 191 -14.23 5.33 -8.06
C PRO A 191 -15.75 5.15 -8.04
N LYS A 192 -16.49 5.92 -8.85
CA LYS A 192 -17.95 5.78 -8.94
C LYS A 192 -18.31 4.88 -10.12
N VAL A 193 -18.74 3.64 -9.90
CA VAL A 193 -19.21 2.80 -11.01
C VAL A 193 -20.62 3.27 -11.44
N ARG A 194 -20.78 3.79 -12.67
CA ARG A 194 -22.10 3.89 -13.33
C ARG A 194 -22.14 2.90 -14.48
N LYS A 195 -22.96 1.85 -14.35
CA LYS A 195 -23.24 0.91 -15.44
C LYS A 195 -24.23 1.55 -16.41
N ALA A 196 -23.85 1.67 -17.67
CA ALA A 196 -24.76 1.97 -18.77
C ALA A 196 -25.47 0.69 -19.19
N ARG A 197 -26.57 0.30 -18.52
CA ARG A 197 -27.51 -0.73 -19.00
C ARG A 197 -28.81 -0.69 -18.19
N GLN A 198 -29.75 0.13 -18.65
CA GLN A 198 -31.19 -0.15 -18.63
C GLN A 198 -31.92 0.90 -19.49
N GLN A 199 -31.97 0.62 -20.79
CA GLN A 199 -33.11 0.97 -21.65
C GLN A 199 -33.24 -0.16 -22.65
N HIS A 200 -34.01 -1.19 -22.29
CA HIS A 200 -34.75 -1.97 -23.29
C HIS A 200 -36.13 -1.31 -23.35
N ASN A 201 -36.40 -0.60 -24.43
CA ASN A 201 -37.75 -0.44 -24.93
C ASN A 201 -37.83 -1.33 -26.16
N ASP A 202 -38.36 -2.53 -25.98
CA ASP A 202 -38.85 -3.32 -27.10
C ASP A 202 -40.13 -2.63 -27.59
N MET A 203 -40.15 -2.25 -28.87
CA MET A 203 -41.39 -2.13 -29.63
C MET A 203 -41.73 -3.48 -30.23
#